data_AF-A0AAV2MY84-F1
#
_entry.id   AF-A0AAV2MY84-F1
#
_cell.length_a   1.000
_cell.length_b   1.000
_cell.length_c   1.000
_cell.angle_alpha   90.00
_cell.angle_beta   90.00
_cell.angle_gamma   90.00
#
_symmetry.space_group_name_H-M   'P 1'
#
loop_
_entity.id
_entity.type
_entity.pdbx_description
1 polymer ?
#
loop_
_entity_poly.entity_id
_entity_poly.type
_entity_poly.pdbx_seq_one_letter_code
_entity_poly.pdbx_strand_id
1 'polypeptide(L)'
;MSEKKGTAWIQELRKEQVIRELQERGIETEEAGTLEKLQHILREVVKKEQAEKVSVKEGIQRQKNLQDQGNRSRKMEYTTNLDFKIGQDDWEEFVERMELFFEVNDIEDENKRKAILLTKIDAETYKIVRKVCAPQKPKHTPWKEIIEKVENFVKPKVNQTVLRHNFRQRTQKEGESITIRSYITPISR
;
A
#
# COMPACT_ATOMS: atom_id res chain seq x y z
N MET A 1 -4.44 36.59 5.63
CA MET A 1 -5.56 37.51 5.90
C MET A 1 -6.67 36.67 6.52
N SER A 2 -6.97 36.91 7.81
CA SER A 2 -7.73 36.01 8.68
C SER A 2 -9.07 35.59 8.08
N GLU A 3 -9.32 34.29 7.89
CA GLU A 3 -10.64 33.75 7.56
C GLU A 3 -11.58 34.00 8.75
N LYS A 4 -12.19 35.19 8.80
CA LYS A 4 -13.20 35.53 9.81
C LYS A 4 -14.43 34.65 9.56
N LYS A 5 -14.52 33.51 10.26
CA LYS A 5 -15.65 32.58 10.16
C LYS A 5 -16.90 33.23 10.74
N GLY A 6 -17.96 33.31 9.94
CA GLY A 6 -19.27 33.84 10.34
C GLY A 6 -19.48 35.33 10.04
N THR A 7 -20.64 35.85 10.43
CA THR A 7 -21.08 37.24 10.20
C THR A 7 -21.11 38.11 11.46
N ALA A 8 -20.68 37.57 12.61
CA ALA A 8 -20.77 38.23 13.91
C ALA A 8 -19.90 39.50 14.01
N TRP A 9 -18.71 39.48 13.39
CA TRP A 9 -17.79 40.62 13.36
C TRP A 9 -18.36 41.85 12.63
N ILE A 10 -19.44 41.70 11.85
CA ILE A 10 -20.11 42.81 11.13
C ILE A 10 -20.87 43.72 12.11
N GLN A 11 -21.32 43.19 13.26
CA GLN A 11 -22.06 43.94 14.27
C GLN A 11 -21.15 44.87 15.08
N GLU A 12 -19.86 44.57 15.17
CA GLU A 12 -18.85 45.35 15.91
C GLU A 12 -18.30 46.52 15.09
N LEU A 13 -18.64 46.62 13.80
CA LEU A 13 -18.14 47.64 12.89
C LEU A 13 -18.94 48.93 12.99
N ARG A 14 -18.22 50.06 12.98
CA ARG A 14 -18.82 51.40 12.87
C ARG A 14 -19.31 51.67 11.45
N LYS A 15 -20.24 52.63 11.30
CA LYS A 15 -20.86 53.01 10.01
C LYS A 15 -19.83 53.22 8.89
N GLU A 16 -18.74 53.92 9.19
CA GLU A 16 -17.66 54.21 8.25
C GLU A 16 -16.87 52.99 7.79
N GLN A 17 -16.77 51.96 8.64
CA GLN A 17 -16.04 50.72 8.30
C GLN A 17 -16.92 49.80 7.47
N VAL A 18 -18.24 49.78 7.74
CA VAL A 18 -19.22 49.04 6.94
C VAL A 18 -19.32 49.62 5.53
N ILE A 19 -19.31 50.96 5.38
CA ILE A 19 -19.34 51.61 4.06
C ILE A 19 -18.08 51.29 3.26
N ARG A 20 -16.89 51.31 3.88
CA ARG A 20 -15.64 50.91 3.21
C ARG A 20 -15.68 49.47 2.69
N GLU A 21 -16.17 48.53 3.52
CA GLU A 21 -16.31 47.12 3.13
C GLU A 21 -17.35 46.91 2.03
N LEU A 22 -18.40 47.75 1.97
CA LEU A 22 -19.40 47.72 0.89
C LEU A 22 -18.86 48.32 -0.42
N GLN A 23 -18.06 49.39 -0.32
CA GLN A 23 -17.39 50.00 -1.47
C GLN A 23 -16.32 49.08 -2.08
N GLU A 24 -15.52 48.40 -1.25
CA GLU A 24 -14.55 47.39 -1.73
C GLU A 24 -15.21 46.22 -2.46
N ARG A 25 -16.48 45.93 -2.15
CA ARG A 25 -17.29 44.89 -2.81
C ARG A 25 -18.16 45.41 -3.96
N GLY A 26 -18.02 46.69 -4.32
CA GLY A 26 -18.65 47.30 -5.49
C GLY A 26 -20.13 47.70 -5.33
N ILE A 27 -20.62 47.88 -4.09
CA ILE A 27 -22.01 48.31 -3.83
C ILE A 27 -21.99 49.79 -3.42
N GLU A 28 -22.48 50.66 -4.31
CA GLU A 28 -22.68 52.09 -3.99
C GLU A 28 -23.87 52.23 -3.05
N THR A 29 -23.62 52.61 -1.80
CA THR A 29 -24.68 52.92 -0.83
C THR A 29 -24.70 54.41 -0.52
N GLU A 30 -25.86 55.04 -0.70
CA GLU A 30 -26.10 56.43 -0.29
C GLU A 30 -25.91 56.58 1.24
N GLU A 31 -25.18 57.63 1.65
CA GLU A 31 -24.73 57.88 3.03
C GLU A 31 -25.86 58.06 4.07
N ALA A 32 -27.13 58.10 3.62
CA ALA A 32 -28.32 58.37 4.42
C ALA A 32 -28.93 57.13 5.11
N GLY A 33 -28.35 55.94 4.95
CA GLY A 33 -28.84 54.72 5.61
C GLY A 33 -28.54 54.66 7.12
N THR A 34 -29.51 54.20 7.91
CA THR A 34 -29.32 53.79 9.31
C THR A 34 -28.28 52.67 9.38
N LEU A 35 -27.37 52.70 10.37
CA LEU A 35 -26.26 51.75 10.55
C LEU A 35 -26.70 50.28 10.41
N GLU A 36 -27.85 49.94 10.99
CA GLU A 36 -28.43 48.59 10.98
C GLU A 36 -28.78 48.11 9.57
N LYS A 37 -29.24 48.99 8.68
CA LYS A 37 -29.56 48.66 7.28
C LYS A 37 -28.30 48.32 6.50
N LEU A 38 -27.22 49.09 6.70
CA LEU A 38 -25.93 48.84 6.06
C LEU A 38 -25.29 47.54 6.56
N GLN A 39 -25.37 47.27 7.87
CA GLN A 39 -24.91 46.01 8.46
C GLN A 39 -25.72 44.80 7.96
N HIS A 40 -27.04 44.96 7.77
CA HIS A 40 -27.90 43.92 7.20
C HIS A 40 -27.54 43.60 5.75
N ILE A 41 -27.30 44.62 4.91
CA ILE A 41 -26.90 44.45 3.52
C ILE A 41 -25.55 43.71 3.44
N LEU A 42 -24.55 44.16 4.21
CA LEU A 42 -23.24 43.52 4.24
C LEU A 42 -23.33 42.05 4.70
N ARG A 43 -24.21 41.75 5.66
CA ARG A 43 -24.45 40.38 6.15
C ARG A 43 -25.03 39.48 5.07
N GLU A 44 -25.99 39.96 4.28
CA GLU A 44 -26.60 39.19 3.20
C GLU A 44 -25.61 38.92 2.06
N VAL A 45 -24.76 39.90 1.73
CA VAL A 45 -23.70 39.73 0.72
C VAL A 45 -22.67 38.68 1.17
N VAL A 46 -22.17 38.77 2.40
CA VAL A 46 -21.19 37.82 2.94
C VAL A 46 -21.77 36.40 3.03
N LYS A 47 -23.05 36.24 3.39
CA LYS A 47 -23.71 34.93 3.39
C LYS A 47 -23.78 34.31 2.00
N LYS A 48 -24.11 35.11 0.97
CA LYS A 48 -24.16 34.64 -0.43
C LYS A 48 -22.78 34.19 -0.91
N GLU A 49 -21.74 34.96 -0.64
CA GLU A 49 -20.35 34.57 -0.97
C GLU A 49 -19.89 33.29 -0.26
N GLN A 50 -20.27 33.12 1.01
CA GLN A 50 -19.95 31.90 1.75
C GLN A 50 -20.70 30.68 1.19
N ALA A 51 -21.98 30.83 0.82
CA ALA A 51 -22.77 29.77 0.20
C ALA A 51 -22.19 29.34 -1.17
N GLU A 52 -21.75 30.29 -1.98
CA GLU A 52 -21.13 30.02 -3.28
C GLU A 52 -19.77 29.31 -3.13
N LYS A 53 -18.93 29.75 -2.18
CA LYS A 53 -17.65 29.08 -1.85
C LYS A 53 -17.85 27.67 -1.30
N VAL A 54 -18.92 27.41 -0.53
CA VAL A 54 -19.27 26.07 -0.05
C VAL A 54 -19.71 25.18 -1.21
N SER A 55 -20.58 25.66 -2.09
CA SER A 55 -21.01 24.93 -3.30
C SER A 55 -19.83 24.54 -4.20
N VAL A 56 -18.89 25.47 -4.43
CA VAL A 56 -17.68 25.21 -5.25
C VAL A 56 -16.76 24.18 -4.56
N LYS A 57 -16.53 24.29 -3.25
CA LYS A 57 -15.72 23.31 -2.50
C LYS A 57 -16.36 21.92 -2.48
N GLU A 58 -17.68 21.83 -2.33
CA GLU A 58 -18.42 20.59 -2.42
C GLU A 58 -18.36 19.97 -3.83
N GLY A 59 -18.44 20.80 -4.88
CA GLY A 59 -18.26 20.36 -6.27
C GLY A 59 -16.88 19.77 -6.53
N ILE A 60 -15.82 20.43 -6.07
CA ILE A 60 -14.43 19.95 -6.17
C ILE A 60 -14.24 18.65 -5.37
N GLN A 61 -14.83 18.54 -4.18
CA GLN A 61 -14.76 17.33 -3.37
C GLN A 61 -15.49 16.14 -4.02
N ARG A 62 -16.65 16.39 -4.64
CA ARG A 62 -17.39 15.37 -5.41
C ARG A 62 -16.59 14.92 -6.63
N GLN A 63 -16.02 15.84 -7.40
CA GLN A 63 -15.18 15.49 -8.56
C GLN A 63 -13.94 14.69 -8.16
N LYS A 64 -13.27 15.04 -7.07
CA LYS A 64 -12.14 14.27 -6.53
C LYS A 64 -12.57 12.86 -6.10
N ASN A 65 -13.73 12.72 -5.45
CA ASN A 65 -14.25 11.41 -5.06
C ASN A 65 -14.63 10.53 -6.26
N LEU A 66 -15.17 11.10 -7.35
CA LEU A 66 -15.46 10.35 -8.57
C LEU A 66 -14.19 9.88 -9.29
N GLN A 67 -13.13 10.70 -9.32
CA GLN A 67 -11.84 10.31 -9.88
C GLN A 67 -11.14 9.22 -9.05
N ASP A 68 -11.23 9.28 -7.72
CA ASP A 68 -10.66 8.25 -6.83
C ASP A 68 -11.41 6.91 -6.95
N GLN A 69 -12.72 6.91 -7.19
CA GLN A 69 -13.49 5.69 -7.46
C GLN A 69 -13.16 5.09 -8.85
N GLY A 70 -13.01 5.93 -9.88
CA GLY A 70 -12.63 5.48 -11.22
C GLY A 70 -11.23 4.86 -11.29
N ASN A 71 -10.28 5.38 -10.50
CA ASN A 71 -8.93 4.82 -10.40
C ASN A 71 -8.87 3.52 -9.58
N ARG A 72 -9.81 3.27 -8.67
CA ARG A 72 -9.91 1.98 -7.97
C ARG A 72 -10.47 0.86 -8.87
N SER A 73 -11.33 1.19 -9.83
CA SER A 73 -11.98 0.21 -10.71
C SER A 73 -11.16 -0.22 -11.93
N ARG A 74 -10.02 0.40 -12.23
CA ARG A 74 -9.09 -0.06 -13.30
C ARG A 74 -7.86 -0.80 -12.79
N LYS A 75 -7.92 -1.46 -11.63
CA LYS A 75 -6.90 -2.44 -11.27
C LYS A 75 -7.16 -3.73 -12.03
N MET A 76 -6.42 -3.90 -13.11
CA MET A 76 -6.37 -5.11 -13.95
C MET A 76 -6.50 -6.39 -13.11
N GLU A 77 -7.45 -7.22 -13.50
CA GLU A 77 -7.57 -8.62 -13.06
C GLU A 77 -6.41 -9.43 -13.65
N TYR A 78 -5.25 -9.39 -12.99
CA TYR A 78 -4.31 -10.49 -13.03
C TYR A 78 -4.54 -11.33 -11.79
N THR A 79 -5.68 -12.01 -11.73
CA THR A 79 -5.81 -13.18 -10.85
C THR A 79 -5.04 -14.33 -11.49
N THR A 80 -3.74 -14.14 -11.69
CA THR A 80 -2.85 -15.27 -11.88
C THR A 80 -2.93 -16.07 -10.58
N ASN A 81 -3.14 -17.37 -10.73
CA ASN A 81 -3.19 -18.32 -9.64
C ASN A 81 -1.78 -18.38 -9.02
N LEU A 82 -1.47 -17.39 -8.17
CA LEU A 82 -0.24 -17.25 -7.42
C LEU A 82 -0.38 -18.08 -6.14
N ASP A 83 -0.63 -19.36 -6.30
CA ASP A 83 -0.62 -20.31 -5.19
C ASP A 83 0.76 -20.95 -5.16
N PHE A 84 1.28 -21.18 -3.95
CA PHE A 84 2.54 -21.89 -3.75
C PHE A 84 2.38 -23.03 -2.76
N LYS A 85 2.75 -24.23 -3.21
CA LYS A 85 2.76 -25.46 -2.44
C LYS A 85 4.15 -26.06 -2.39
N ILE A 86 4.69 -26.15 -1.17
CA ILE A 86 5.98 -26.79 -0.91
C ILE A 86 5.94 -28.24 -1.38
N GLY A 87 6.88 -28.62 -2.24
CA GLY A 87 7.04 -29.96 -2.80
C GLY A 87 6.35 -30.19 -4.15
N GLN A 88 5.52 -29.25 -4.62
CA GLN A 88 4.97 -29.27 -5.98
C GLN A 88 5.58 -28.16 -6.85
N ASP A 89 5.73 -26.97 -6.28
CA ASP A 89 6.23 -25.79 -6.98
C ASP A 89 7.70 -25.49 -6.63
N ASP A 90 8.44 -24.89 -7.56
CA ASP A 90 9.76 -24.30 -7.26
C ASP A 90 9.59 -22.93 -6.60
N TRP A 91 10.39 -22.68 -5.56
CA TRP A 91 10.36 -21.43 -4.81
C TRP A 91 10.88 -20.26 -5.64
N GLU A 92 11.95 -20.46 -6.42
CA GLU A 92 12.55 -19.41 -7.25
C GLU A 92 11.56 -18.92 -8.32
N GLU A 93 10.94 -19.84 -9.07
CA GLU A 93 9.92 -19.51 -10.07
C GLU A 93 8.69 -18.81 -9.47
N PHE A 94 8.33 -19.15 -8.22
CA PHE A 94 7.24 -18.47 -7.52
C PHE A 94 7.62 -17.04 -7.13
N VAL A 95 8.84 -16.82 -6.65
CA VAL A 95 9.34 -15.47 -6.32
C VAL A 95 9.39 -14.59 -7.57
N GLU A 96 9.89 -15.09 -8.69
CA GLU A 96 9.91 -14.34 -9.96
C GLU A 96 8.51 -13.92 -10.41
N ARG A 97 7.53 -14.85 -10.38
CA ARG A 97 6.13 -14.54 -10.68
C ARG A 97 5.54 -13.47 -9.75
N MET A 98 5.94 -13.49 -8.48
CA MET A 98 5.53 -12.49 -7.49
C MET A 98 6.17 -11.12 -7.73
N GLU A 99 7.44 -11.07 -8.15
CA GLU A 99 8.13 -9.82 -8.50
C GLU A 99 7.49 -9.16 -9.72
N LEU A 100 7.21 -9.93 -10.77
CA LEU A 100 6.45 -9.45 -11.94
C LEU A 100 5.07 -8.92 -11.54
N PHE A 101 4.39 -9.58 -10.60
CA PHE A 101 3.13 -9.09 -10.07
C PHE A 101 3.28 -7.74 -9.36
N PHE A 102 4.36 -7.52 -8.61
CA PHE A 102 4.60 -6.23 -7.96
C PHE A 102 4.98 -5.12 -8.93
N GLU A 103 5.74 -5.44 -9.98
CA GLU A 103 6.10 -4.50 -11.05
C GLU A 103 4.86 -4.03 -11.81
N VAL A 104 3.99 -4.94 -12.24
CA VAL A 104 2.77 -4.59 -13.00
C VAL A 104 1.77 -3.78 -12.17
N ASN A 105 1.75 -3.99 -10.85
CA ASN A 105 0.82 -3.31 -9.95
C ASN A 105 1.40 -2.04 -9.28
N ASP A 106 2.60 -1.59 -9.67
CA ASP A 106 3.33 -0.46 -9.06
C ASP A 106 3.37 -0.55 -7.52
N ILE A 107 3.61 -1.74 -6.97
CA ILE A 107 3.66 -1.97 -5.52
C ILE A 107 5.08 -1.78 -5.05
N GLU A 108 5.42 -0.58 -4.60
CA GLU A 108 6.73 -0.27 -4.01
C GLU A 108 6.80 -0.57 -2.50
N ASP A 109 5.66 -0.54 -1.81
CA ASP A 109 5.59 -0.75 -0.36
C ASP A 109 5.95 -2.19 0.04
N GLU A 110 7.10 -2.38 0.73
CA GLU A 110 7.53 -3.70 1.22
C GLU A 110 6.50 -4.37 2.14
N ASN A 111 5.77 -3.59 2.93
CA ASN A 111 4.71 -4.10 3.79
C ASN A 111 3.54 -4.71 3.00
N LYS A 112 3.20 -4.13 1.84
CA LYS A 112 2.17 -4.66 0.95
C LYS A 112 2.67 -5.93 0.26
N ARG A 113 3.91 -5.93 -0.24
CA ARG A 113 4.54 -7.11 -0.87
C ARG A 113 4.49 -8.33 0.06
N LYS A 114 4.92 -8.14 1.30
CA LYS A 114 4.86 -9.15 2.37
C LYS A 114 3.44 -9.61 2.68
N ALA A 115 2.49 -8.70 2.81
CA ALA A 115 1.11 -9.07 3.07
C ALA A 115 0.57 -9.97 1.95
N ILE A 116 0.87 -9.65 0.70
CA ILE A 116 0.44 -10.41 -0.47
C ILE A 116 1.03 -11.82 -0.44
N LEU A 117 2.35 -12.00 -0.24
CA LEU A 117 2.95 -13.34 -0.10
C LEU A 117 2.29 -14.18 0.98
N LEU A 118 2.10 -13.60 2.18
CA LEU A 118 1.50 -14.34 3.29
C LEU A 118 0.04 -14.73 3.02
N THR A 119 -0.65 -14.04 2.11
CA THR A 119 -2.01 -14.40 1.67
C THR A 119 -2.06 -15.35 0.48
N LYS A 120 -0.96 -15.45 -0.28
CA LYS A 120 -0.85 -16.25 -1.51
C LYS A 120 -0.28 -17.66 -1.27
N ILE A 121 0.36 -17.87 -0.12
CA ILE A 121 0.84 -19.18 0.28
C ILE A 121 -0.26 -20.03 0.94
N ASP A 122 -0.20 -21.35 0.75
CA ASP A 122 -1.10 -22.30 1.41
C ASP A 122 -0.85 -22.36 2.93
N ALA A 123 -1.82 -22.87 3.69
CA ALA A 123 -1.78 -22.97 5.14
C ALA A 123 -0.58 -23.79 5.66
N GLU A 124 -0.22 -24.88 4.97
CA GLU A 124 0.96 -25.68 5.32
C GLU A 124 2.27 -24.90 5.10
N THR A 125 2.38 -24.22 3.95
CA THR A 125 3.51 -23.33 3.67
C THR A 125 3.61 -22.22 4.72
N TYR A 126 2.50 -21.60 5.10
CA TYR A 126 2.48 -20.56 6.13
C TYR A 126 3.01 -21.06 7.48
N LYS A 127 2.70 -22.31 7.88
CA LYS A 127 3.26 -22.91 9.11
C LYS A 127 4.78 -23.00 9.03
N ILE A 128 5.33 -23.35 7.87
CA ILE A 128 6.78 -23.42 7.64
C ILE A 128 7.39 -22.02 7.70
N VAL A 129 6.83 -21.05 6.97
CA VAL A 129 7.27 -19.65 7.03
C VAL A 129 7.30 -19.15 8.48
N ARG A 130 6.27 -19.46 9.27
CA ARG A 130 6.20 -19.11 10.69
C ARG A 130 7.28 -19.80 11.53
N LYS A 131 7.63 -21.06 11.23
CA LYS A 131 8.74 -21.76 11.90
C LYS A 131 10.08 -21.11 11.59
N VAL A 132 10.34 -20.74 10.33
CA VAL A 132 11.62 -20.14 9.94
C VAL A 132 11.74 -18.68 10.40
N CYS A 133 10.63 -17.94 10.51
CA CYS A 133 10.64 -16.57 11.02
C CYS A 133 10.77 -16.46 12.56
N ALA A 134 10.61 -17.56 13.30
CA ALA A 134 10.69 -17.55 14.76
C ALA A 134 12.05 -17.01 15.25
N PRO A 135 12.09 -16.20 16.34
CA PRO A 135 11.01 -15.90 17.29
C PRO A 135 10.04 -14.78 16.85
N GLN A 136 10.32 -14.08 15.76
CA GLN A 136 9.47 -12.99 15.28
C GLN A 136 8.29 -13.50 14.45
N LYS A 137 7.19 -12.74 14.41
CA LYS A 137 6.06 -13.09 13.53
C LYS A 137 6.42 -12.73 12.09
N PRO A 138 5.98 -13.51 11.08
CA PRO A 138 6.24 -13.20 9.67
C PRO A 138 5.81 -11.79 9.26
N LYS A 139 4.77 -11.24 9.91
CA LYS A 139 4.30 -9.86 9.70
C LYS A 139 5.35 -8.80 10.04
N HIS A 140 6.24 -9.04 10.99
CA HIS A 140 7.25 -8.09 11.45
C HIS A 140 8.61 -8.28 10.80
N THR A 141 8.84 -9.42 10.14
CA THR A 141 10.06 -9.70 9.38
C THR A 141 10.03 -8.94 8.04
N PRO A 142 11.17 -8.41 7.55
CA PRO A 142 11.26 -7.79 6.22
C PRO A 142 11.07 -8.82 5.11
N TRP A 143 10.58 -8.35 3.95
CA TRP A 143 10.27 -9.18 2.78
C TRP A 143 11.45 -10.06 2.35
N LYS A 144 12.61 -9.45 2.15
CA LYS A 144 13.82 -10.10 1.64
C LYS A 144 14.30 -11.22 2.56
N GLU A 145 14.26 -10.98 3.87
CA GLU A 145 14.66 -11.97 4.86
C GLU A 145 13.71 -13.17 4.88
N ILE A 146 12.41 -12.97 4.61
CA ILE A 146 11.45 -14.08 4.49
C ILE A 146 11.79 -14.94 3.27
N ILE A 147 12.09 -14.34 2.11
CA ILE A 147 12.48 -15.09 0.91
C ILE A 147 13.72 -15.94 1.19
N GLU A 148 14.78 -15.33 1.69
CA GLU A 148 16.04 -16.01 1.96
C GLU A 148 15.86 -17.16 2.97
N LYS A 149 15.06 -16.94 4.00
CA LYS A 149 14.75 -17.96 5.01
C LYS A 149 14.01 -19.15 4.43
N VAL A 150 13.01 -18.91 3.58
CA VAL A 150 12.25 -19.98 2.94
C VAL A 150 13.08 -20.69 1.89
N GLU A 151 13.88 -19.97 1.12
CA GLU A 151 14.81 -20.53 0.14
C GLU A 151 15.80 -21.49 0.81
N ASN A 152 16.41 -21.08 1.93
CA ASN A 152 17.29 -21.94 2.74
C ASN A 152 16.56 -23.16 3.33
N PHE A 153 15.24 -23.09 3.53
CA PHE A 153 14.45 -24.22 4.01
C PHE A 153 14.12 -25.21 2.88
N VAL A 154 13.77 -24.70 1.69
CA VAL A 154 13.41 -25.51 0.52
C VAL A 154 14.67 -26.12 -0.12
N LYS A 155 15.74 -25.33 -0.25
CA LYS A 155 17.04 -25.72 -0.78
C LYS A 155 18.09 -25.52 0.33
N PRO A 156 18.14 -26.41 1.33
CA PRO A 156 19.15 -26.31 2.38
C PRO A 156 20.53 -26.38 1.76
N LYS A 157 21.37 -25.38 2.08
CA LYS A 157 22.77 -25.33 1.65
C LYS A 157 23.45 -26.61 2.12
N VAL A 158 23.73 -27.50 1.17
CA VAL A 158 24.32 -28.82 1.46
C VAL A 158 25.61 -28.65 2.24
N ASN A 159 25.64 -29.21 3.45
CA ASN A 159 26.83 -29.18 4.27
C ASN A 159 27.85 -30.19 3.71
N GLN A 160 28.97 -29.66 3.19
CA GLN A 160 30.04 -30.47 2.61
C GLN A 160 30.56 -31.55 3.56
N THR A 161 30.56 -31.29 4.87
CA THR A 161 30.99 -32.27 5.89
C THR A 161 30.03 -33.45 5.96
N VAL A 162 28.72 -33.20 5.86
CA VAL A 162 27.68 -34.25 5.85
C VAL A 162 27.75 -35.06 4.55
N LEU A 163 27.91 -34.39 3.40
CA LEU A 163 28.11 -35.07 2.12
C LEU A 163 29.36 -35.96 2.15
N ARG A 164 30.48 -35.46 2.70
CA ARG A 164 31.71 -36.23 2.86
C ARG A 164 31.54 -37.40 3.81
N HIS A 165 30.77 -37.25 4.88
CA HIS A 165 30.43 -38.34 5.78
C HIS A 165 29.62 -39.41 5.06
N ASN A 166 28.56 -39.02 4.35
CA ASN A 166 27.71 -39.94 3.59
C ASN A 166 28.48 -40.66 2.47
N PHE A 167 29.41 -39.97 1.79
CA PHE A 167 30.33 -40.58 0.83
C PHE A 167 31.19 -41.65 1.50
N ARG A 168 31.74 -41.36 2.69
CA ARG A 168 32.59 -42.30 3.44
C ARG A 168 31.83 -43.52 3.98
N GLN A 169 30.55 -43.35 4.31
CA GLN A 169 29.68 -44.43 4.78
C GLN A 169 29.06 -45.25 3.65
N ARG A 170 29.21 -44.82 2.38
CA ARG A 170 28.72 -45.56 1.24
C ARG A 170 29.55 -46.82 1.04
N THR A 171 28.91 -47.98 1.15
CA THR A 171 29.50 -49.27 0.80
C THR A 171 28.83 -49.82 -0.45
N GLN A 172 29.61 -50.38 -1.36
CA GLN A 172 29.12 -51.03 -2.57
C GLN A 172 28.25 -52.22 -2.20
N LYS A 173 27.03 -52.27 -2.74
CA LYS A 173 26.14 -53.40 -2.51
C LYS A 173 26.53 -54.58 -3.40
N GLU A 174 26.25 -55.78 -2.93
CA GLU A 174 26.55 -57.01 -3.65
C GLU A 174 25.75 -57.06 -4.98
N GLY A 175 26.45 -57.13 -6.11
CA GLY A 175 25.88 -57.04 -7.46
C GLY A 175 25.83 -55.65 -8.09
N GLU A 176 26.24 -54.59 -7.37
CA GLU A 176 26.31 -53.23 -7.92
C GLU A 176 27.56 -53.09 -8.80
N SER A 177 27.42 -52.62 -10.04
CA SER A 177 28.59 -52.37 -10.91
C SER A 177 29.34 -51.10 -10.43
N ILE A 178 30.67 -51.12 -10.47
CA ILE A 178 31.55 -49.98 -10.11
C ILE A 178 31.41 -48.80 -11.10
N THR A 179 30.64 -48.95 -12.17
CA THR A 179 30.45 -47.90 -13.17
C THR A 179 29.90 -46.61 -12.56
N ILE A 180 30.35 -45.47 -13.10
CA ILE A 180 30.03 -44.09 -12.64
C ILE A 180 28.53 -43.87 -12.43
N ARG A 181 27.69 -44.48 -13.29
CA ARG A 181 26.23 -44.34 -13.26
C ARG A 181 25.56 -45.07 -12.09
N SER A 182 26.17 -46.17 -11.65
CA SER A 182 25.66 -47.09 -10.64
C SER A 182 26.15 -46.70 -9.25
N TYR A 183 27.47 -46.60 -9.06
CA TYR A 183 28.07 -46.38 -7.74
C TYR A 183 28.26 -44.90 -7.37
N ILE A 184 28.67 -44.04 -8.32
CA ILE A 184 29.13 -42.68 -8.03
C ILE A 184 28.00 -41.64 -8.12
N THR A 185 27.09 -41.78 -9.08
CA THR A 185 25.98 -40.83 -9.34
C THR A 185 25.04 -40.59 -8.13
N PRO A 186 24.69 -41.60 -7.31
CA PRO A 186 23.86 -41.38 -6.12
C PRO A 186 24.55 -40.62 -4.99
N ILE A 187 25.88 -40.46 -5.04
CA ILE A 187 26.67 -39.83 -3.97
C ILE A 187 26.85 -38.32 -4.19
N SER A 188 26.66 -37.86 -5.42
CA SER A 188 26.89 -36.47 -5.84
C SER A 188 25.61 -35.63 -6.00
N ARG A 189 24.44 -36.14 -5.60
CA ARG A 189 23.18 -35.39 -5.52
C ARG A 189 22.96 -34.89 -4.10
#